data_AF-A0AAU8PQB5-F1
#
_entry.id   AF-A0AAU8PQB5-F1
#
_cell.length_a   1.000
_cell.length_b   1.000
_cell.length_c   1.000
_cell.angle_alpha   90.00
_cell.angle_beta   90.00
_cell.angle_gamma   90.00
#
_symmetry.space_group_name_H-M   'P 1'
#
loop_
_entity.id
_entity.type
_entity.pdbx_description
1 polymer ?
#
loop_
_entity_poly.entity_id
_entity_poly.type
_entity_poly.pdbx_seq_one_letter_code
_entity_poly.pdbx_strand_id
1 'polypeptide(L)'
;MDSRDERTLEERTFIVDFWAGIFAVLKWISLFQLISYLFRNRLCNQKRYIFVDAWVLGHLIASFLAVVLIRYIDFNPLRYFILVYAFLRIFEITVYQVNVLLFDEHRARARSRDYSVRSYRRTVLLLLHNYFEIIFWFAAAYLVLAGEFRFENMNGSLVEIIYSSFVVMTNFGSPGIKAQTIIGLYVLWAQSITGLFMTLLSLARFIALLPAPGTMDKDERQD
;
A
#
# COMPACT_ATOMS: atom_id res chain seq x y z
N MET A 1 -7.68 -20.67 -41.91
CA MET A 1 -6.83 -19.51 -41.63
C MET A 1 -7.51 -18.77 -40.50
N ASP A 2 -6.96 -18.95 -39.30
CA ASP A 2 -7.64 -18.78 -38.01
C ASP A 2 -7.58 -17.31 -37.57
N SER A 3 -8.74 -16.65 -37.55
CA SER A 3 -8.91 -15.27 -37.09
C SER A 3 -8.78 -15.10 -35.57
N ARG A 4 -8.31 -16.14 -34.85
CA ARG A 4 -7.98 -16.09 -33.43
C ARG A 4 -6.53 -15.71 -33.13
N ASP A 5 -5.61 -15.87 -34.09
CA ASP A 5 -4.19 -15.55 -33.87
C ASP A 5 -3.88 -14.04 -34.00
N GLU A 6 -4.66 -13.29 -34.78
CA GLU A 6 -4.43 -11.84 -34.98
C GLU A 6 -4.75 -10.98 -33.74
N ARG A 7 -5.54 -11.49 -32.77
CA ARG A 7 -5.90 -10.74 -31.55
C ARG A 7 -4.85 -10.77 -30.44
N THR A 8 -3.70 -11.41 -30.66
CA THR A 8 -2.69 -11.62 -29.62
C THR A 8 -1.45 -10.73 -29.73
N LEU A 9 -1.35 -9.89 -30.77
CA LEU A 9 -0.13 -9.14 -31.08
C LEU A 9 -0.22 -7.60 -30.94
N GLU A 10 -1.40 -7.04 -30.70
CA GLU A 10 -1.64 -5.63 -30.42
C GLU A 10 -2.49 -5.58 -29.14
N GLU A 11 -2.00 -5.21 -27.97
CA GLU A 11 -1.40 -3.92 -27.63
C GLU A 11 -0.26 -4.14 -26.62
N ARG A 12 0.99 -4.19 -27.09
CA ARG A 12 2.10 -3.79 -26.21
C ARG A 12 1.98 -2.29 -26.02
N THR A 13 1.17 -1.87 -25.06
CA THR A 13 1.00 -0.46 -24.75
C THR A 13 2.33 0.01 -24.18
N PHE A 14 3.10 0.77 -24.97
CA PHE A 14 4.38 1.37 -24.59
C PHE A 14 4.35 1.96 -23.18
N ILE A 15 3.22 2.58 -22.81
CA ILE A 15 3.00 3.15 -21.48
C ILE A 15 3.02 2.08 -20.36
N VAL A 16 2.39 0.92 -20.57
CA VAL A 16 2.36 -0.18 -19.59
C VAL A 16 3.75 -0.78 -19.42
N ASP A 17 4.47 -1.02 -20.51
CA ASP A 17 5.82 -1.58 -20.47
C ASP A 17 6.83 -0.60 -19.84
N PHE A 18 6.74 0.69 -20.16
CA PHE A 18 7.55 1.75 -19.57
C PHE A 18 7.36 1.83 -18.05
N TRP A 19 6.11 1.93 -17.58
CA TRP A 19 5.82 1.98 -16.15
C TRP A 19 6.13 0.66 -15.44
N ALA A 20 5.91 -0.49 -16.09
CA ALA A 20 6.29 -1.79 -15.55
C ALA A 20 7.81 -1.89 -15.31
N GLY A 21 8.62 -1.27 -16.18
CA GLY A 21 10.07 -1.15 -16.02
C GLY A 21 10.46 -0.27 -14.82
N ILE A 22 9.89 0.93 -14.71
CA ILE A 22 10.14 1.84 -13.59
C ILE A 22 9.79 1.15 -12.26
N PHE A 23 8.56 0.63 -12.14
CA PHE A 23 8.12 -0.01 -10.91
C PHE A 23 8.86 -1.31 -10.61
N ALA A 24 9.42 -2.01 -11.62
CA ALA A 24 10.32 -3.12 -11.39
C ALA A 24 11.62 -2.69 -10.71
N VAL A 25 12.22 -1.57 -11.13
CA VAL A 25 13.43 -1.01 -10.50
C VAL A 25 13.12 -0.50 -9.10
N LEU A 26 12.03 0.25 -8.91
CA LEU A 26 11.61 0.74 -7.60
C LEU A 26 11.39 -0.40 -6.59
N LYS A 27 10.95 -1.57 -7.08
CA LYS A 27 10.80 -2.77 -6.24
C LYS A 27 12.10 -3.22 -5.59
N TRP A 28 13.27 -2.95 -6.17
CA TRP A 28 14.56 -3.31 -5.58
C TRP A 28 14.95 -2.46 -4.37
N ILE A 29 14.32 -1.28 -4.22
CA ILE A 29 14.50 -0.42 -3.05
C ILE A 29 13.71 -0.98 -1.84
N SER A 30 12.76 -1.90 -2.07
CA SER A 30 11.98 -2.56 -1.02
C SER A 30 12.85 -3.49 -0.16
N LEU A 31 12.85 -3.23 1.16
CA LEU A 31 13.46 -4.12 2.16
C LEU A 31 12.79 -5.51 2.12
N PHE A 32 11.48 -5.57 1.87
CA PHE A 32 10.78 -6.83 1.71
C PHE A 32 11.31 -7.66 0.55
N GLN A 33 11.75 -7.07 -0.57
CA GLN A 33 12.32 -7.85 -1.67
C GLN A 33 13.72 -8.38 -1.33
N LEU A 34 14.54 -7.60 -0.63
CA LEU A 34 15.84 -8.05 -0.12
C LEU A 34 15.66 -9.24 0.84
N ILE A 35 14.75 -9.11 1.79
CA ILE A 35 14.47 -10.13 2.81
C ILE A 35 13.82 -11.36 2.16
N SER A 36 12.82 -11.16 1.29
CA SER A 36 12.20 -12.25 0.54
C SER A 36 13.20 -12.98 -0.35
N TYR A 37 14.18 -12.28 -0.93
CA TYR A 37 15.25 -12.89 -1.73
C TYR A 37 16.21 -13.71 -0.85
N LEU A 38 16.62 -13.19 0.31
CA LEU A 38 17.45 -13.92 1.28
C LEU A 38 16.77 -15.19 1.81
N PHE A 39 15.46 -15.13 2.06
CA PHE A 39 14.68 -16.27 2.55
C PHE A 39 14.11 -17.17 1.44
N ARG A 40 14.18 -16.74 0.16
CA ARG A 40 13.67 -17.49 -1.02
C ARG A 40 14.28 -18.88 -1.16
N ASN A 41 15.56 -19.02 -0.85
CA ASN A 41 16.28 -20.29 -1.00
C ASN A 41 16.15 -21.22 0.22
N ARG A 42 15.53 -20.80 1.33
CA ARG A 42 15.52 -21.57 2.59
C ARG A 42 14.14 -22.07 3.04
N LEU A 43 13.03 -21.62 2.45
CA LEU A 43 11.69 -21.97 2.93
C LEU A 43 10.83 -22.66 1.88
N CYS A 44 10.19 -23.78 2.26
CA CYS A 44 9.11 -24.41 1.50
C CYS A 44 7.95 -23.42 1.30
N ASN A 45 7.21 -23.56 0.19
CA ASN A 45 6.12 -22.65 -0.21
C ASN A 45 5.10 -22.36 0.92
N GLN A 46 4.75 -23.34 1.77
CA GLN A 46 3.81 -23.13 2.88
C GLN A 46 4.37 -22.23 3.99
N LYS A 47 5.63 -22.43 4.39
CA LYS A 47 6.29 -21.61 5.42
C LYS A 47 6.52 -20.18 4.93
N ARG A 48 6.65 -19.98 3.60
CA ARG A 48 6.75 -18.66 2.99
C ARG A 48 5.50 -17.81 3.22
N TYR A 49 4.30 -18.39 3.19
CA TYR A 49 3.06 -17.63 3.43
C TYR A 49 2.95 -17.17 4.88
N ILE A 50 3.21 -18.06 5.83
CA ILE A 50 3.22 -17.73 7.25
C ILE A 50 4.25 -16.63 7.54
N PHE A 51 5.42 -16.69 6.90
CA PHE A 51 6.42 -15.64 7.02
C PHE A 51 5.91 -14.29 6.52
N VAL A 52 5.27 -14.23 5.34
CA VAL A 52 4.71 -12.97 4.80
C VAL A 52 3.59 -12.44 5.70
N ASP A 53 2.72 -13.31 6.20
CA ASP A 53 1.60 -12.90 7.04
C ASP A 53 2.11 -12.40 8.41
N ALA A 54 3.08 -13.09 9.01
CA ALA A 54 3.75 -12.65 10.24
C ALA A 54 4.54 -11.34 10.05
N TRP A 55 5.17 -11.16 8.88
CA TRP A 55 5.88 -9.94 8.51
C TRP A 55 4.93 -8.74 8.48
N VAL A 56 3.81 -8.87 7.76
CA VAL A 56 2.80 -7.81 7.66
C VAL A 56 2.18 -7.49 9.03
N LEU A 57 1.82 -8.52 9.81
CA LEU A 57 1.30 -8.32 11.16
C LEU A 57 2.33 -7.68 12.09
N GLY A 58 3.60 -8.10 12.00
CA GLY A 58 4.69 -7.55 12.77
C GLY A 58 4.90 -6.07 12.50
N HIS A 59 4.85 -5.65 11.23
CA HIS A 59 4.95 -4.24 10.88
C HIS A 59 3.72 -3.43 11.30
N LEU A 60 2.52 -4.00 11.22
CA LEU A 60 1.33 -3.34 11.75
C LEU A 60 1.50 -3.03 13.24
N ILE A 61 1.92 -4.02 14.04
CA ILE A 61 2.19 -3.83 15.46
C ILE A 61 3.32 -2.81 15.67
N ALA A 62 4.41 -2.91 14.90
CA ALA A 62 5.53 -1.99 14.98
C ALA A 62 5.13 -0.53 14.67
N SER A 63 4.26 -0.32 13.69
CA SER A 63 3.76 1.01 13.32
C SER A 63 2.91 1.63 14.45
N PHE A 64 2.04 0.84 15.08
CA PHE A 64 1.29 1.28 16.25
C PHE A 64 2.20 1.58 17.45
N LEU A 65 3.15 0.68 17.74
CA LEU A 65 4.13 0.89 18.81
C LEU A 65 4.99 2.13 18.55
N ALA A 66 5.35 2.42 17.30
CA ALA A 66 6.11 3.62 16.97
C ALA A 66 5.37 4.90 17.36
N VAL A 67 4.06 4.99 17.11
CA VAL A 67 3.21 6.12 17.54
C VAL A 67 3.26 6.29 19.06
N VAL A 68 3.11 5.19 19.81
CA VAL A 68 3.17 5.18 21.27
C VAL A 68 4.57 5.59 21.76
N LEU A 69 5.63 5.01 21.20
CA LEU A 69 7.01 5.27 21.60
C LEU A 69 7.40 6.73 21.39
N ILE A 70 7.08 7.33 20.23
CA ILE A 70 7.40 8.74 19.97
C ILE A 70 6.71 9.67 20.98
N ARG A 71 5.48 9.33 21.38
CA ARG A 71 4.69 10.14 22.31
C ARG A 71 5.25 10.13 23.73
N TYR A 72 5.73 8.98 24.21
CA TYR A 72 6.15 8.82 25.60
C TYR A 72 7.67 8.90 25.80
N ILE A 73 8.47 8.68 24.75
CA ILE A 73 9.94 8.72 24.82
C ILE A 73 10.44 9.99 24.14
N ASP A 74 11.10 10.85 24.93
CA ASP A 74 11.70 12.08 24.43
C ASP A 74 13.18 11.87 24.04
N PHE A 75 13.39 11.09 22.98
CA PHE A 75 14.73 10.81 22.44
C PHE A 75 14.80 11.16 20.95
N ASN A 76 15.39 12.32 20.65
CA ASN A 76 15.42 12.90 19.30
C ASN A 76 16.02 11.97 18.21
N PRO A 77 17.14 11.26 18.43
CA PRO A 77 17.67 10.36 17.43
C PRO A 77 16.70 9.24 17.04
N LEU A 78 15.98 8.68 18.02
CA LEU A 78 14.96 7.66 17.76
C LEU A 78 13.78 8.22 16.96
N ARG A 79 13.34 9.46 17.24
CA ARG A 79 12.27 10.11 16.48
C ARG A 79 12.62 10.26 15.00
N TYR A 80 13.83 10.75 14.70
CA TYR A 80 14.29 10.88 13.32
C TYR A 80 14.50 9.51 12.64
N PHE A 81 15.02 8.52 13.37
CA PHE A 81 15.14 7.16 12.87
C PHE A 81 13.77 6.57 12.50
N ILE A 82 12.77 6.71 13.38
CA ILE A 82 11.40 6.26 13.11
C ILE A 82 10.80 7.01 11.92
N LEU A 83 11.02 8.31 11.80
CA LEU A 83 10.51 9.11 10.67
C LEU A 83 11.07 8.62 9.33
N VAL A 84 12.39 8.42 9.23
CA VAL A 84 13.03 7.91 8.01
C VAL A 84 12.52 6.51 7.68
N TYR A 85 12.40 5.65 8.70
CA TYR A 85 11.86 4.31 8.53
C TYR A 85 10.39 4.30 8.08
N ALA A 86 9.56 5.17 8.65
CA ALA A 86 8.16 5.35 8.27
C ALA A 86 8.03 5.71 6.79
N PHE A 87 8.84 6.67 6.32
CA PHE A 87 8.85 7.08 4.92
C PHE A 87 9.25 5.94 3.98
N LEU A 88 10.35 5.23 4.29
CA LEU A 88 10.79 4.06 3.53
C LEU A 88 9.69 2.99 3.46
N ARG A 89 9.00 2.78 4.58
CA ARG A 89 7.97 1.74 4.69
C ARG A 89 6.70 2.10 3.92
N ILE A 90 6.24 3.34 4.00
CA ILE A 90 5.12 3.84 3.19
C ILE A 90 5.45 3.69 1.69
N PHE A 91 6.62 4.16 1.28
CA PHE A 91 7.09 4.04 -0.09
C PHE A 91 7.11 2.57 -0.56
N GLU A 92 7.66 1.67 0.25
CA GLU A 92 7.72 0.25 -0.04
C GLU A 92 6.33 -0.37 -0.24
N ILE A 93 5.38 -0.07 0.66
CA ILE A 93 4.01 -0.58 0.57
C ILE A 93 3.35 -0.07 -0.72
N THR A 94 3.46 1.23 -1.02
CA THR A 94 2.88 1.81 -2.24
C THR A 94 3.45 1.16 -3.51
N VAL A 95 4.77 1.04 -3.61
CA VAL A 95 5.44 0.40 -4.76
C VAL A 95 5.05 -1.07 -4.88
N TYR A 96 4.99 -1.80 -3.77
CA TYR A 96 4.58 -3.19 -3.76
C TYR A 96 3.14 -3.37 -4.24
N GLN A 97 2.22 -2.53 -3.76
CA GLN A 97 0.81 -2.60 -4.16
C GLN A 97 0.62 -2.31 -5.64
N VAL A 98 1.28 -1.27 -6.17
CA VAL A 98 1.27 -0.98 -7.60
C VAL A 98 1.81 -2.17 -8.41
N ASN A 99 2.94 -2.74 -7.99
CA ASN A 99 3.54 -3.88 -8.68
C ASN A 99 2.62 -5.12 -8.66
N VAL A 100 2.08 -5.48 -7.49
CA VAL A 100 1.27 -6.69 -7.34
C VAL A 100 -0.06 -6.56 -8.06
N LEU A 101 -0.70 -5.39 -7.98
CA LEU A 101 -2.06 -5.20 -8.50
C LEU A 101 -2.11 -4.85 -9.99
N LEU A 102 -1.12 -4.12 -10.53
CA LEU A 102 -1.11 -3.70 -11.94
C LEU A 102 -0.13 -4.51 -12.80
N PHE A 103 1.09 -4.73 -12.32
CA PHE A 103 2.18 -5.16 -13.21
C PHE A 103 2.56 -6.64 -13.10
N ASP A 104 2.34 -7.31 -11.97
CA ASP A 104 2.70 -8.72 -11.81
C ASP A 104 1.84 -9.64 -12.69
N GLU A 105 0.54 -9.35 -12.80
CA GLU A 105 -0.36 -10.07 -13.70
C GLU A 105 0.00 -9.84 -15.18
N HIS A 106 0.26 -8.58 -15.56
CA HIS A 106 0.73 -8.24 -16.90
C HIS A 106 2.05 -8.95 -17.25
N ARG A 107 3.04 -8.93 -16.35
CA ARG A 107 4.34 -9.59 -16.54
C ARG A 107 4.25 -11.11 -16.59
N ALA A 108 3.29 -11.72 -15.87
CA ALA A 108 3.07 -13.15 -15.93
C ALA A 108 2.46 -13.58 -17.27
N ARG A 109 1.43 -12.85 -17.75
CA ARG A 109 0.83 -13.05 -19.07
C ARG A 109 1.85 -12.85 -20.19
N ALA A 110 2.66 -11.80 -20.12
CA ALA A 110 3.73 -11.53 -21.10
C ALA A 110 4.81 -12.63 -21.18
N ARG A 111 4.93 -13.47 -20.15
CA ARG A 111 5.87 -14.60 -20.09
C ARG A 111 5.18 -15.96 -20.32
N SER A 112 3.93 -15.96 -20.78
CA SER A 112 3.10 -17.16 -20.96
C SER A 112 3.05 -18.05 -19.72
N ARG A 113 3.11 -17.46 -18.52
CA ARG A 113 2.99 -18.18 -17.25
C ARG A 113 1.58 -18.04 -16.72
N ASP A 114 1.04 -19.16 -16.26
CA ASP A 114 -0.28 -19.19 -15.64
C ASP A 114 -0.24 -18.44 -14.30
N TYR A 115 -1.01 -17.35 -14.18
CA TYR A 115 -1.06 -16.50 -12.99
C TYR A 115 -2.31 -16.81 -12.19
N SER A 116 -2.20 -17.70 -11.21
CA SER A 116 -3.28 -18.01 -10.27
C SER A 116 -3.10 -17.25 -8.96
N VAL A 117 -3.98 -16.27 -8.70
CA VAL A 117 -4.08 -15.65 -7.38
C VAL A 117 -4.83 -16.61 -6.46
N ARG A 118 -4.08 -17.37 -5.66
CA ARG A 118 -4.56 -18.52 -4.87
C ARG A 118 -5.69 -18.20 -3.89
N SER A 119 -5.80 -16.95 -3.39
CA SER A 119 -6.90 -16.54 -2.51
C SER A 119 -7.14 -15.04 -2.57
N TYR A 120 -8.31 -14.65 -3.08
CA TYR A 120 -8.78 -13.27 -3.05
C TYR A 120 -8.91 -12.73 -1.62
N ARG A 121 -9.48 -13.53 -0.71
CA ARG A 121 -9.68 -13.17 0.71
C ARG A 121 -8.37 -12.72 1.36
N ARG A 122 -7.28 -13.45 1.11
CA ARG A 122 -5.95 -13.09 1.64
C ARG A 122 -5.44 -11.76 1.08
N THR A 123 -5.65 -11.50 -0.21
CA THR A 123 -5.22 -10.25 -0.85
C THR A 123 -5.93 -9.04 -0.23
N VAL A 124 -7.24 -9.14 -0.03
CA VAL A 124 -8.04 -8.08 0.62
C VAL A 124 -7.58 -7.84 2.06
N LEU A 125 -7.37 -8.92 2.84
CA LEU A 125 -6.89 -8.79 4.21
C LEU A 125 -5.51 -8.12 4.28
N LEU A 126 -4.56 -8.53 3.43
CA LEU A 126 -3.23 -7.91 3.39
C LEU A 126 -3.30 -6.44 2.97
N LEU A 127 -4.20 -6.08 2.06
CA LEU A 127 -4.43 -4.71 1.64
C LEU A 127 -4.96 -3.85 2.80
N LEU A 128 -5.91 -4.38 3.58
CA LEU A 128 -6.45 -3.72 4.77
C LEU A 128 -5.37 -3.49 5.83
N HIS A 129 -4.50 -4.48 6.08
CA HIS A 129 -3.38 -4.32 7.03
C HIS A 129 -2.40 -3.25 6.56
N ASN A 130 -2.04 -3.25 5.27
CA ASN A 130 -1.19 -2.20 4.69
C ASN A 130 -1.83 -0.81 4.83
N TYR A 131 -3.16 -0.72 4.69
CA TYR A 131 -3.89 0.52 4.85
C TYR A 131 -3.74 1.08 6.28
N PHE A 132 -3.97 0.25 7.31
CA PHE A 132 -3.75 0.64 8.70
C PHE A 132 -2.29 0.94 9.02
N GLU A 133 -1.36 0.17 8.46
CA GLU A 133 0.08 0.39 8.66
C GLU A 133 0.50 1.79 8.18
N ILE A 134 0.05 2.21 7.00
CA ILE A 134 0.31 3.56 6.46
C ILE A 134 -0.29 4.65 7.37
N ILE A 135 -1.51 4.45 7.87
CA ILE A 135 -2.16 5.40 8.79
C ILE A 135 -1.30 5.62 10.04
N PHE A 136 -0.81 4.54 10.65
CA PHE A 136 0.03 4.65 11.83
C PHE A 136 1.40 5.27 11.52
N TRP A 137 2.00 4.97 10.36
CA TRP A 137 3.28 5.60 9.97
C TRP A 137 3.15 7.11 9.75
N PHE A 138 2.06 7.58 9.14
CA PHE A 138 1.81 9.02 9.04
C PHE A 138 1.46 9.65 10.38
N ALA A 139 0.71 8.96 11.25
CA ALA A 139 0.46 9.44 12.61
C ALA A 139 1.77 9.60 13.41
N ALA A 140 2.71 8.66 13.25
CA ALA A 140 4.06 8.76 13.80
C ALA A 140 4.82 9.96 13.22
N ALA A 141 4.74 10.18 11.90
CA ALA A 141 5.37 11.34 11.26
C ALA A 141 4.81 12.67 11.78
N TYR A 142 3.50 12.78 12.00
CA TYR A 142 2.86 13.95 12.62
C TYR A 142 3.35 14.23 14.02
N LEU A 143 3.60 13.18 14.82
CA LEU A 143 4.17 13.34 16.16
C LEU A 143 5.62 13.86 16.13
N VAL A 144 6.45 13.32 15.23
CA VAL A 144 7.85 13.77 15.08
C VAL A 144 7.90 15.21 14.60
N LEU A 145 7.02 15.56 13.67
CA LEU A 145 6.91 16.88 13.06
C LEU A 145 5.82 17.73 13.71
N ALA A 146 5.55 17.55 15.00
CA ALA A 146 4.44 18.22 15.69
C ALA A 146 4.48 19.76 15.59
N GLY A 147 5.67 20.35 15.46
CA GLY A 147 5.84 21.79 15.24
C GLY A 147 5.38 22.28 13.85
N GLU A 148 5.19 21.38 12.90
CA GLU A 148 4.73 21.69 11.54
C GLU A 148 3.19 21.71 11.42
N PHE A 149 2.47 21.30 12.47
CA PHE A 149 1.03 21.07 12.45
C PHE A 149 0.28 21.75 13.59
N ARG A 150 -0.97 22.12 13.33
CA ARG A 150 -1.94 22.56 14.33
C ARG A 150 -3.11 21.58 14.37
N PHE A 151 -3.40 21.05 15.55
CA PHE A 151 -4.57 20.20 15.81
C PHE A 151 -5.71 21.06 16.38
N GLU A 152 -6.94 20.80 15.94
CA GLU A 152 -8.08 21.70 16.20
C GLU A 152 -8.92 21.32 17.42
N ASN A 153 -8.98 20.04 17.82
CA ASN A 153 -9.98 19.56 18.77
C ASN A 153 -9.41 19.20 20.14
N MET A 154 -8.67 18.10 20.24
CA MET A 154 -8.31 17.45 21.51
C MET A 154 -6.87 17.73 21.93
N ASN A 155 -6.36 18.93 21.61
CA ASN A 155 -5.00 19.38 21.94
C ASN A 155 -3.89 18.40 21.51
N GLY A 156 -4.05 17.70 20.39
CA GLY A 156 -3.05 16.74 19.91
C GLY A 156 -2.99 15.46 20.76
N SER A 157 -4.14 14.99 21.25
CA SER A 157 -4.22 13.68 21.89
C SER A 157 -3.78 12.57 20.93
N LEU A 158 -3.28 11.45 21.44
CA LEU A 158 -2.83 10.33 20.60
C LEU A 158 -3.97 9.82 19.69
N VAL A 159 -5.20 9.78 20.22
CA VAL A 159 -6.38 9.37 19.45
C VAL A 159 -6.69 10.37 18.33
N GLU A 160 -6.59 11.67 18.61
CA GLU A 160 -6.80 12.72 17.61
C GLU A 160 -5.78 12.62 16.47
N ILE A 161 -4.50 12.37 16.78
CA ILE A 161 -3.45 12.27 15.75
C ILE A 161 -3.69 11.06 14.83
N ILE A 162 -4.06 9.91 15.42
CA ILE A 162 -4.42 8.71 14.65
C ILE A 162 -5.68 8.97 13.82
N TYR A 163 -6.70 9.61 14.40
CA TYR A 163 -7.92 9.97 13.70
C TYR A 163 -7.66 10.92 12.53
N SER A 164 -6.85 11.97 12.73
CA SER A 164 -6.44 12.88 11.68
C SER A 164 -5.77 12.14 10.53
N SER A 165 -4.81 11.25 10.83
CA SER A 165 -4.19 10.41 9.81
C SER A 165 -5.20 9.51 9.10
N PHE A 166 -6.12 8.88 9.82
CA PHE A 166 -7.17 8.07 9.22
C PHE A 166 -8.04 8.89 8.24
N VAL A 167 -8.47 10.09 8.63
CA VAL A 167 -9.30 10.96 7.80
C VAL A 167 -8.53 11.45 6.56
N VAL A 168 -7.26 11.86 6.70
CA VAL A 168 -6.44 12.25 5.54
C VAL A 168 -6.20 11.07 4.59
N MET A 169 -5.92 9.88 5.13
CA MET A 169 -5.69 8.67 4.32
C MET A 169 -6.94 8.26 3.53
N THR A 170 -8.09 8.31 4.18
CA THR A 170 -9.37 7.89 3.59
C THR A 170 -10.03 8.99 2.77
N ASN A 171 -9.55 10.22 2.89
CA ASN A 171 -10.13 11.42 2.30
C ASN A 171 -11.60 11.63 2.68
N PHE A 172 -12.02 11.11 3.86
CA PHE A 172 -13.40 11.19 4.35
C PHE A 172 -13.52 12.11 5.56
N GLY A 173 -14.00 13.33 5.33
CA GLY A 173 -14.35 14.29 6.39
C GLY A 173 -13.27 15.35 6.61
N SER A 174 -13.41 16.11 7.71
CA SER A 174 -12.45 17.13 8.11
C SER A 174 -11.37 16.50 8.99
N PRO A 175 -10.08 16.54 8.61
CA PRO A 175 -9.04 15.81 9.32
C PRO A 175 -8.65 16.44 10.67
N GLY A 176 -9.13 17.64 11.00
CA GLY A 176 -8.82 18.31 12.28
C GLY A 176 -7.33 18.62 12.48
N ILE A 177 -6.53 18.54 11.41
CA ILE A 177 -5.11 18.88 11.36
C ILE A 177 -4.89 19.89 10.24
N LYS A 178 -4.10 20.93 10.51
CA LYS A 178 -3.69 21.95 9.55
C LYS A 178 -2.17 22.08 9.51
N ALA A 179 -1.60 22.13 8.33
CA ALA A 179 -0.18 22.45 8.16
C ALA A 179 0.07 23.92 8.51
N GLN A 180 1.07 24.18 9.34
CA GLN A 180 1.57 25.52 9.64
C GLN A 180 2.69 25.95 8.71
N THR A 181 3.40 24.98 8.13
CA THR A 181 4.57 25.20 7.29
C THR A 181 4.45 24.47 5.96
N ILE A 182 5.36 24.78 5.05
CA ILE A 182 5.50 24.10 3.77
C ILE A 182 5.86 22.61 3.96
N ILE A 183 6.64 22.28 4.99
CA ILE A 183 7.00 20.89 5.31
C ILE A 183 5.75 20.11 5.70
N GLY A 184 4.94 20.66 6.61
CA GLY A 184 3.67 20.05 7.00
C GLY A 184 2.73 19.85 5.81
N LEU A 185 2.70 20.82 4.88
CA LEU A 185 1.90 20.72 3.66
C LEU A 185 2.35 19.56 2.77
N TYR A 186 3.66 19.39 2.56
CA TYR A 186 4.18 18.28 1.77
C TYR A 186 3.87 16.92 2.39
N VAL A 187 3.90 16.80 3.72
CA VAL A 187 3.53 15.55 4.41
C VAL A 187 2.04 15.23 4.22
N LEU A 188 1.15 16.22 4.42
CA LEU A 188 -0.28 16.02 4.17
C LEU A 188 -0.54 15.63 2.71
N TRP A 189 0.12 16.31 1.77
CA TRP A 189 -0.04 16.05 0.36
C TRP A 189 0.46 14.65 -0.03
N ALA A 190 1.62 14.23 0.49
CA ALA A 190 2.13 12.88 0.30
C ALA A 190 1.17 11.82 0.85
N GLN A 191 0.55 12.07 2.00
CA GLN A 191 -0.45 11.15 2.55
C GLN A 191 -1.71 11.09 1.68
N SER A 192 -2.25 12.24 1.27
CA SER A 192 -3.44 12.28 0.41
C SER A 192 -3.20 11.58 -0.93
N ILE A 193 -2.03 11.79 -1.55
CA ILE A 193 -1.63 11.09 -2.78
C ILE A 193 -1.58 9.57 -2.53
N THR A 194 -0.92 9.15 -1.45
CA THR A 194 -0.81 7.72 -1.08
C THR A 194 -2.18 7.10 -0.84
N GLY A 195 -3.06 7.78 -0.09
CA GLY A 195 -4.42 7.34 0.19
C GLY A 195 -5.29 7.23 -1.06
N LEU A 196 -5.19 8.20 -1.96
CA LEU A 196 -5.85 8.16 -3.27
C LEU A 196 -5.38 6.96 -4.11
N PHE A 197 -4.06 6.77 -4.24
CA PHE A 197 -3.49 5.64 -4.98
C PHE A 197 -3.95 4.30 -4.39
N MET A 198 -3.84 4.13 -3.07
CA MET A 198 -4.25 2.90 -2.39
C MET A 198 -5.74 2.61 -2.60
N THR A 199 -6.59 3.63 -2.51
CA THR A 199 -8.04 3.49 -2.74
C THR A 199 -8.35 3.07 -4.17
N LEU A 200 -7.74 3.73 -5.17
CA LEU A 200 -7.92 3.40 -6.58
C LEU A 200 -7.46 1.97 -6.91
N LEU A 201 -6.29 1.57 -6.43
CA LEU A 201 -5.75 0.23 -6.64
C LEU A 201 -6.62 -0.85 -5.98
N SER A 202 -7.11 -0.57 -4.77
CA SER A 202 -8.04 -1.45 -4.07
C SER A 202 -9.31 -1.63 -4.89
N LEU A 203 -9.96 -0.53 -5.28
CA LEU A 203 -11.20 -0.54 -6.06
C LEU A 203 -11.03 -1.25 -7.41
N ALA A 204 -9.96 -0.93 -8.15
CA ALA A 204 -9.65 -1.59 -9.43
C ALA A 204 -9.53 -3.10 -9.26
N ARG A 205 -8.95 -3.58 -8.16
CA ARG A 205 -8.87 -5.01 -7.88
C ARG A 205 -10.22 -5.62 -7.54
N PHE A 206 -11.07 -4.94 -6.78
CA PHE A 206 -12.44 -5.39 -6.50
C PHE A 206 -13.24 -5.53 -7.81
N ILE A 207 -13.16 -4.53 -8.71
CA ILE A 207 -13.85 -4.55 -10.01
C ILE A 207 -13.34 -5.70 -10.89
N ALA A 208 -12.03 -5.92 -10.95
CA ALA A 208 -11.42 -7.00 -11.75
C ALA A 208 -11.82 -8.41 -11.29
N LEU A 209 -12.45 -8.53 -10.11
CA LEU A 209 -12.89 -9.79 -9.53
C LEU A 209 -14.40 -9.99 -9.59
N LEU A 210 -15.15 -8.97 -10.04
CA LEU A 210 -16.54 -9.16 -10.41
C LEU A 210 -16.60 -10.10 -11.61
N PRO A 211 -17.50 -11.10 -11.60
CA PRO A 211 -17.68 -11.99 -12.74
C PRO A 211 -17.97 -11.17 -13.99
N ALA A 212 -17.32 -11.51 -15.10
CA ALA A 212 -17.66 -10.89 -16.38
C ALA A 212 -19.14 -11.15 -16.68
N PRO A 213 -19.86 -10.21 -17.33
CA PRO A 213 -21.31 -10.29 -17.56
C PRO A 213 -21.80 -11.62 -18.16
N GLY A 214 -20.92 -12.35 -18.86
CA GLY A 214 -21.20 -13.66 -19.44
C GLY A 214 -21.40 -14.81 -18.45
N THR A 215 -20.92 -14.70 -17.19
CA THR A 215 -21.01 -15.75 -16.16
C THR A 215 -22.02 -15.45 -15.05
N MET A 216 -22.80 -14.37 -15.17
CA MET A 216 -23.90 -14.07 -14.24
C MET A 216 -25.03 -15.08 -14.42
N ASP A 217 -25.71 -15.41 -13.31
CA ASP A 217 -26.85 -16.33 -13.30
C ASP A 217 -27.93 -15.83 -14.26
N LYS A 218 -28.69 -16.74 -14.88
CA LYS A 218 -29.65 -16.37 -15.93
C LYS A 218 -30.72 -15.37 -15.44
N ASP A 219 -30.95 -15.35 -14.13
CA ASP A 219 -31.92 -14.48 -13.46
C ASP A 219 -31.42 -13.04 -13.22
N GLU A 220 -30.11 -12.79 -13.30
CA GLU A 220 -29.54 -11.43 -13.18
C GLU A 220 -29.35 -10.75 -14.55
N ARG A 221 -29.76 -11.41 -15.65
CA ARG A 221 -29.75 -10.84 -17.01
C ARG A 221 -31.07 -10.12 -17.30
N GLN A 222 -31.37 -9.05 -16.57
CA GLN A 222 -32.47 -8.15 -16.89
C GLN A 222 -32.05 -6.68 -16.76
N ASP A 223 -31.49 -6.18 -17.88
CA ASP A 223 -31.74 -4.90 -18.56
C ASP A 223 -30.49 -4.43 -19.33
#